data_AF-A0A3T1B236-F1
#
_entry.id   AF-A0A3T1B236-F1
#
_cell.length_a   1.000
_cell.length_b   1.000
_cell.length_c   1.000
_cell.angle_alpha   90.00
_cell.angle_beta   90.00
_cell.angle_gamma   90.00
#
_symmetry.space_group_name_H-M   'P 1'
#
loop_
_entity.id
_entity.type
_entity.pdbx_description
1 polymer ?
#
loop_
_entity_poly.entity_id
_entity_poly.type
_entity_poly.pdbx_seq_one_letter_code
_entity_poly.pdbx_strand_id
1 'polypeptide(L)'
;MKGDRAGTHLTTIDYWRELGDMTSSPSTRTPTSTRQPLAEAVVALAGTPDDMPDLDTRLKRIAELAADRIGGVDYAAIRARPDDGSCVVAVGEALEGLGTTAISWPGFRDEAAGMGLAVVSVPLTTGSGARVATLDLYGSDPAAITALGEGISAAFDPDLPLAENLDAGGEELVNGLAEAVCVRETLQLALTLMEGDGEAYPRLRLAAADQGVSLLTAATRVIAR
;
A
#
# COMPACT_ATOMS: atom_id res chain seq x y z
N MET A 1 47.09 -17.05 -8.74
CA MET A 1 46.58 -15.68 -8.47
C MET A 1 45.10 -15.80 -8.12
N LYS A 2 44.77 -15.73 -6.82
CA LYS A 2 43.41 -15.76 -6.28
C LYS A 2 43.01 -14.29 -6.09
N GLY A 3 41.99 -13.84 -6.81
CA GLY A 3 41.45 -12.49 -6.66
C GLY A 3 40.28 -12.54 -5.67
N ASP A 4 40.48 -11.96 -4.49
CA ASP A 4 39.41 -11.63 -3.56
C ASP A 4 38.50 -10.57 -4.19
N ARG A 5 37.20 -10.87 -4.29
CA ARG A 5 36.16 -9.85 -4.38
C ARG A 5 35.44 -9.82 -3.04
N ALA A 6 35.83 -8.89 -2.20
CA ALA A 6 35.02 -8.44 -1.08
C ALA A 6 33.83 -7.67 -1.65
N GLY A 7 32.68 -8.33 -1.76
CA GLY A 7 31.40 -7.67 -1.99
C GLY A 7 30.91 -7.13 -0.66
N THR A 8 30.91 -5.82 -0.50
CA THR A 8 30.32 -5.14 0.65
C THR A 8 28.81 -5.34 0.58
N HIS A 9 28.25 -6.20 1.43
CA HIS A 9 26.81 -6.27 1.66
C HIS A 9 26.40 -4.99 2.39
N LEU A 10 25.81 -4.05 1.66
CA LEU A 10 25.01 -2.97 2.26
C LEU A 10 23.71 -3.60 2.75
N THR A 11 23.38 -3.37 4.03
CA THR A 11 22.10 -3.83 4.58
C THR A 11 20.98 -2.87 4.15
N THR A 12 19.74 -3.36 4.09
CA THR A 12 18.54 -2.56 3.76
C THR A 12 18.43 -1.29 4.61
N ILE A 13 19.00 -1.28 5.82
CA ILE A 13 19.02 -0.13 6.73
C ILE A 13 20.02 0.95 6.29
N ASP A 14 21.12 0.58 5.63
CA ASP A 14 22.17 1.52 5.22
C ASP A 14 21.78 2.30 3.95
N TYR A 15 21.03 1.66 3.04
CA TYR A 15 20.53 2.30 1.81
C TYR A 15 19.57 3.46 2.09
N TRP A 16 18.73 3.35 3.14
CA TRP A 16 17.80 4.41 3.52
C TRP A 16 18.41 5.46 4.46
N ARG A 17 19.49 5.14 5.18
CA ARG A 17 20.23 6.10 6.01
C ARG A 17 21.01 7.11 5.16
N GLU A 18 21.56 6.70 4.01
CA GLU A 18 22.25 7.62 3.08
C GLU A 18 21.29 8.64 2.43
N LEU A 19 20.00 8.34 2.31
CA LEU A 19 19.00 9.29 1.81
C LEU A 19 18.55 10.34 2.86
N GLY A 20 18.82 10.09 4.15
CA GLY A 20 18.46 10.98 5.25
C GLY A 20 19.47 12.10 5.55
N ASP A 21 20.72 11.97 5.11
CA ASP A 21 21.85 12.81 5.59
C ASP A 21 22.23 14.00 4.67
N MET A 22 21.40 14.30 3.65
CA MET A 22 21.63 15.41 2.70
C MET A 22 21.12 16.78 3.18
N THR A 23 21.21 17.10 4.48
CA THR A 23 20.78 18.40 5.01
C THR A 23 21.94 19.29 5.44
N SER A 24 22.56 20.00 4.48
CA SER A 24 23.25 21.27 4.77
C SER A 24 23.56 22.10 3.51
N SER A 25 22.59 22.92 3.07
CA SER A 25 22.80 24.33 2.66
C SER A 25 21.48 25.00 2.28
N PRO A 26 21.27 26.30 2.58
CA PRO A 26 20.00 26.98 2.39
C PRO A 26 19.95 27.64 1.00
N SER A 27 19.34 26.96 0.03
CA SER A 27 18.98 27.57 -1.26
C SER A 27 17.54 27.23 -1.63
N THR A 28 16.77 28.30 -1.83
CA THR A 28 15.57 28.40 -2.70
C THR A 28 14.56 27.26 -2.65
N ARG A 29 13.39 27.52 -2.06
CA ARG A 29 12.18 26.66 -2.04
C ARG A 29 12.11 25.73 -3.25
N THR A 30 12.43 24.47 -3.00
CA THR A 30 12.18 23.35 -3.91
C THR A 30 10.67 23.29 -4.16
N PRO A 31 10.20 23.08 -5.41
CA PRO A 31 8.82 22.65 -5.61
C PRO A 31 8.65 21.40 -4.76
N THR A 32 7.71 21.41 -3.82
CA THR A 32 7.28 20.21 -3.12
C THR A 32 6.82 19.24 -4.19
N SER A 33 7.69 18.29 -4.57
CA SER A 33 7.31 17.15 -5.40
C SER A 33 6.03 16.62 -4.78
N THR A 34 4.92 16.87 -5.47
CA THR A 34 3.61 16.52 -4.93
C THR A 34 3.61 15.02 -4.93
N ARG A 35 3.60 14.44 -3.72
CA ARG A 35 3.59 13.00 -3.54
C ARG A 35 2.48 12.44 -4.42
N GLN A 36 2.77 11.37 -5.14
CA GLN A 36 1.81 10.82 -6.07
C GLN A 36 0.59 10.29 -5.26
N PRO A 37 -0.64 10.63 -5.65
CA PRO A 37 -1.82 10.53 -4.79
C PRO A 37 -2.24 9.10 -4.42
N LEU A 38 -2.06 8.11 -5.31
CA LEU A 38 -2.33 6.69 -5.02
C LEU A 38 -1.33 6.16 -4.00
N ALA A 39 -0.04 6.44 -4.19
CA ALA A 39 1.00 6.06 -3.23
C ALA A 39 0.72 6.64 -1.85
N GLU A 40 0.39 7.94 -1.79
CA GLU A 40 0.03 8.61 -0.54
C GLU A 40 -1.18 7.97 0.14
N ALA A 41 -2.23 7.65 -0.62
CA ALA A 41 -3.44 7.03 -0.07
C ALA A 41 -3.16 5.64 0.53
N VAL A 42 -2.36 4.81 -0.15
CA VAL A 42 -1.98 3.47 0.32
C VAL A 42 -1.13 3.56 1.60
N VAL A 43 -0.16 4.48 1.65
CA VAL A 43 0.66 4.68 2.86
C VAL A 43 -0.14 5.24 4.03
N ALA A 44 -1.04 6.20 3.77
CA ALA A 44 -1.92 6.76 4.78
C ALA A 44 -2.83 5.67 5.40
N LEU A 45 -3.30 4.71 4.60
CA LEU A 45 -4.08 3.57 5.08
C LEU A 45 -3.27 2.70 6.06
N ALA A 46 -2.00 2.41 5.77
CA ALA A 46 -1.15 1.59 6.64
C ALA A 46 -0.91 2.22 8.02
N GLY A 47 -0.92 3.55 8.12
CA GLY A 47 -0.81 4.28 9.39
C GLY A 47 -2.14 4.56 10.10
N THR A 48 -3.27 4.14 9.52
CA THR A 48 -4.62 4.44 10.00
C THR A 48 -5.05 3.44 11.09
N PRO A 49 -5.67 3.88 12.19
CA PRO A 49 -6.33 2.97 13.14
C PRO A 49 -7.46 2.15 12.52
N ASP A 50 -7.65 0.92 12.99
CA ASP A 50 -8.58 -0.05 12.39
C ASP A 50 -10.07 0.34 12.49
N ASP A 51 -10.42 1.14 13.49
CA ASP A 51 -11.79 1.57 13.81
C ASP A 51 -12.08 3.00 13.34
N MET A 52 -11.23 3.53 12.44
CA MET A 52 -11.42 4.84 11.87
C MET A 52 -12.75 4.87 11.06
N PRO A 53 -13.67 5.81 11.34
CA PRO A 53 -15.02 5.80 10.75
C PRO A 53 -15.06 6.06 9.24
N ASP A 54 -14.01 6.65 8.65
CA ASP A 54 -13.88 6.91 7.22
C ASP A 54 -13.08 5.84 6.44
N LEU A 55 -12.84 4.66 7.04
CA LEU A 55 -12.07 3.58 6.41
C LEU A 55 -12.61 3.19 5.03
N ASP A 56 -13.93 3.01 4.90
CA ASP A 56 -14.58 2.66 3.63
C ASP A 56 -14.37 3.74 2.56
N THR A 57 -14.39 5.02 2.95
CA THR A 57 -14.15 6.15 2.04
C THR A 57 -12.72 6.14 1.53
N ARG A 58 -11.74 5.80 2.39
CA ARG A 58 -10.33 5.69 1.99
C ARG A 58 -10.09 4.51 1.06
N LEU A 59 -10.67 3.35 1.37
CA LEU A 59 -10.57 2.16 0.52
C LEU A 59 -11.16 2.43 -0.86
N LYS A 60 -12.35 3.04 -0.92
CA LYS A 60 -12.97 3.47 -2.17
C LYS A 60 -12.05 4.42 -2.96
N ARG A 61 -11.46 5.40 -2.27
CA ARG A 61 -10.55 6.37 -2.91
C ARG A 61 -9.30 5.70 -3.49
N ILE A 62 -8.74 4.68 -2.82
CA ILE A 62 -7.62 3.89 -3.35
C ILE A 62 -8.02 3.15 -4.63
N ALA A 63 -9.22 2.56 -4.66
CA ALA A 63 -9.72 1.87 -5.86
C ALA A 63 -9.90 2.83 -7.04
N GLU A 64 -10.53 3.99 -6.81
CA GLU A 64 -10.67 5.06 -7.80
C GLU A 64 -9.30 5.48 -8.36
N LEU A 65 -8.36 5.80 -7.47
CA LEU A 65 -7.02 6.21 -7.87
C LEU A 65 -6.26 5.12 -8.63
N ALA A 66 -6.48 3.84 -8.30
CA ALA A 66 -5.83 2.73 -9.00
C ALA A 66 -6.38 2.56 -10.42
N ALA A 67 -7.71 2.58 -10.59
CA ALA A 67 -8.34 2.51 -11.91
C ALA A 67 -7.98 3.72 -12.79
N ASP A 68 -7.95 4.93 -12.22
CA ASP A 68 -7.70 6.15 -12.97
C ASP A 68 -6.24 6.30 -13.43
N ARG A 69 -5.28 5.66 -12.74
CA ARG A 69 -3.85 5.97 -12.91
C ARG A 69 -3.03 4.85 -13.52
N ILE A 70 -3.44 3.60 -13.37
CA ILE A 70 -2.69 2.44 -13.87
C ILE A 70 -3.18 2.12 -15.29
N GLY A 71 -2.33 2.35 -16.29
CA GLY A 71 -2.66 2.28 -17.71
C GLY A 71 -3.03 0.89 -18.25
N GLY A 72 -2.87 -0.17 -17.45
CA GLY A 72 -3.31 -1.54 -17.77
C GLY A 72 -4.48 -2.06 -16.92
N VAL A 73 -5.08 -1.22 -16.07
CA VAL A 73 -6.21 -1.59 -15.20
C VAL A 73 -7.49 -1.00 -15.77
N ASP A 74 -8.41 -1.88 -16.19
CA ASP A 74 -9.75 -1.51 -16.66
C ASP A 74 -10.73 -1.31 -15.49
N TYR A 75 -10.55 -2.09 -14.41
CA TYR A 75 -11.40 -2.04 -13.22
C TYR A 75 -10.58 -2.26 -11.95
N ALA A 76 -10.85 -1.47 -10.92
CA ALA A 76 -10.35 -1.71 -9.57
C ALA A 76 -11.50 -1.97 -8.60
N ALA A 77 -11.34 -2.93 -7.70
CA ALA A 77 -12.36 -3.39 -6.77
C ALA A 77 -11.82 -3.58 -5.35
N ILE A 78 -12.60 -3.18 -4.34
CA ILE A 78 -12.28 -3.46 -2.93
C ILE A 78 -13.15 -4.60 -2.42
N ARG A 79 -12.51 -5.67 -1.95
CA ARG A 79 -13.17 -6.74 -1.21
C ARG A 79 -12.88 -6.58 0.27
N ALA A 80 -13.88 -6.20 1.06
CA ALA A 80 -13.79 -6.18 2.51
C ALA A 80 -13.67 -7.61 3.08
N ARG A 81 -13.54 -7.74 4.41
CA ARG A 81 -13.36 -9.04 5.04
C ARG A 81 -14.59 -9.96 4.81
N PRO A 82 -14.43 -11.29 4.95
CA PRO A 82 -15.50 -12.25 4.67
C PRO A 82 -16.71 -12.14 5.60
N ASP A 83 -16.56 -11.51 6.77
CA ASP A 83 -17.52 -11.59 7.88
C ASP A 83 -18.60 -10.49 7.80
N ASP A 84 -18.33 -9.44 7.03
CA ASP A 84 -19.15 -8.23 6.91
C ASP A 84 -19.94 -8.14 5.60
N GLY A 85 -19.70 -9.05 4.65
CA GLY A 85 -20.50 -9.18 3.43
C GLY A 85 -20.62 -7.89 2.59
N SER A 86 -19.70 -6.93 2.77
CA SER A 86 -19.84 -5.60 2.17
C SER A 86 -19.16 -5.48 0.80
N CYS A 87 -19.86 -4.76 -0.08
CA CYS A 87 -19.71 -4.71 -1.53
C CYS A 87 -18.44 -4.03 -2.05
N VAL A 88 -18.04 -4.53 -3.23
CA VAL A 88 -17.07 -3.95 -4.15
C VAL A 88 -17.55 -2.59 -4.67
N VAL A 89 -16.69 -1.58 -4.58
CA VAL A 89 -16.73 -0.44 -5.49
C VAL A 89 -15.87 -0.80 -6.69
N ALA A 90 -16.49 -1.05 -7.84
CA ALA A 90 -15.79 -1.10 -9.12
C ALA A 90 -15.77 0.32 -9.72
N VAL A 91 -14.59 0.79 -10.10
CA VAL A 91 -14.41 2.10 -10.75
C VAL A 91 -13.61 1.89 -12.03
N GLY A 92 -14.02 2.56 -13.12
CA GLY A 92 -13.37 2.57 -14.43
C GLY A 92 -14.21 3.32 -15.47
N GLU A 93 -13.59 3.91 -16.50
CA GLU A 93 -14.29 4.71 -17.54
C GLU A 93 -15.42 3.94 -18.24
N ALA A 94 -15.28 2.61 -18.37
CA ALA A 94 -16.29 1.75 -18.96
C ALA A 94 -17.59 1.61 -18.15
N LEU A 95 -17.62 2.06 -16.88
CA LEU A 95 -18.80 1.99 -16.00
C LEU A 95 -19.64 3.28 -16.01
N GLU A 96 -19.22 4.36 -16.69
CA GLU A 96 -20.00 5.60 -16.77
C GLU A 96 -21.41 5.40 -17.38
N GLY A 97 -21.62 4.31 -18.13
CA GLY A 97 -22.93 3.93 -18.68
C GLY A 97 -23.78 2.99 -17.82
N LEU A 98 -23.21 2.37 -16.79
CA LEU A 98 -23.90 1.33 -15.99
C LEU A 98 -24.46 1.85 -14.66
N GLY A 99 -24.32 3.16 -14.40
CA GLY A 99 -24.62 3.76 -13.10
C GLY A 99 -23.66 3.24 -12.03
N THR A 100 -23.68 3.84 -10.83
CA THR A 100 -23.03 3.28 -9.62
C THR A 100 -23.78 2.02 -9.15
N THR A 101 -24.05 1.10 -10.07
CA THR A 101 -24.69 -0.17 -9.78
C THR A 101 -23.62 -1.01 -9.12
N ALA A 102 -23.67 -1.04 -7.79
CA ALA A 102 -22.85 -1.94 -6.99
C ALA A 102 -23.09 -3.37 -7.50
N ILE A 103 -22.15 -3.90 -8.28
CA ILE A 103 -22.17 -5.31 -8.65
C ILE A 103 -21.90 -6.06 -7.35
N SER A 104 -22.93 -6.72 -6.83
CA SER A 104 -22.80 -7.51 -5.62
C SER A 104 -21.89 -8.70 -5.92
N TRP A 105 -20.82 -8.83 -5.14
CA TRP A 105 -20.17 -10.12 -4.95
C TRP A 105 -21.16 -11.07 -4.25
N PRO A 106 -21.23 -12.37 -4.59
CA PRO A 106 -20.23 -13.19 -5.30
C PRO A 106 -20.55 -13.48 -6.78
N GLY A 107 -19.58 -13.26 -7.69
CA GLY A 107 -19.70 -13.63 -9.11
C GLY A 107 -18.79 -12.85 -10.06
N PHE A 108 -18.40 -11.62 -9.69
CA PHE A 108 -17.65 -10.73 -10.59
C PHE A 108 -16.31 -11.31 -11.05
N ARG A 109 -15.59 -12.10 -10.23
CA ARG A 109 -14.33 -12.72 -10.69
C ARG A 109 -14.57 -13.73 -11.80
N ASP A 110 -15.65 -14.49 -11.71
CA ASP A 110 -16.02 -15.48 -12.74
C ASP A 110 -16.51 -14.76 -14.00
N GLU A 111 -17.27 -13.68 -13.84
CA GLU A 111 -17.67 -12.81 -14.95
C GLU A 111 -16.48 -12.13 -15.62
N ALA A 112 -15.55 -11.56 -14.85
CA ALA A 112 -14.32 -10.93 -15.35
C ALA A 112 -13.46 -11.93 -16.14
N ALA A 113 -13.34 -13.17 -15.64
CA ALA A 113 -12.69 -14.24 -16.38
C ALA A 113 -13.43 -14.56 -17.70
N GLY A 114 -14.78 -14.57 -17.68
CA GLY A 114 -15.61 -14.69 -18.89
C GLY A 114 -15.45 -13.52 -19.87
N MET A 115 -15.08 -12.34 -19.38
CA MET A 115 -14.74 -11.15 -20.18
C MET A 115 -13.29 -11.17 -20.68
N GLY A 116 -12.48 -12.17 -20.31
CA GLY A 116 -11.08 -12.26 -20.69
C GLY A 116 -10.13 -11.36 -19.88
N LEU A 117 -10.58 -10.85 -18.73
CA LEU A 117 -9.76 -10.00 -17.87
C LEU A 117 -8.81 -10.85 -17.01
N ALA A 118 -7.54 -10.44 -16.98
CA ALA A 118 -6.59 -10.88 -15.97
C ALA A 118 -6.84 -10.12 -14.65
N VAL A 119 -6.42 -10.70 -13.52
CA VAL A 119 -6.59 -10.09 -12.20
C VAL A 119 -5.34 -10.24 -11.34
N VAL A 120 -5.00 -9.19 -10.60
CA VAL A 120 -4.04 -9.23 -9.49
C VAL A 120 -4.70 -8.70 -8.21
N SER A 121 -4.42 -9.34 -7.08
CA SER A 121 -5.01 -9.01 -5.78
C SER A 121 -3.95 -8.51 -4.82
N VAL A 122 -4.20 -7.38 -4.16
CA VAL A 122 -3.29 -6.74 -3.20
C VAL A 122 -3.95 -6.72 -1.82
N PRO A 123 -3.34 -7.30 -0.77
CA PRO A 123 -3.86 -7.16 0.58
C PRO A 123 -3.66 -5.72 1.08
N LEU A 124 -4.73 -5.12 1.61
CA LEU A 124 -4.68 -3.80 2.26
C LEU A 124 -4.76 -3.97 3.78
N THR A 125 -3.84 -3.34 4.51
CA THR A 125 -3.71 -3.44 5.97
C THR A 125 -3.76 -2.07 6.63
N THR A 126 -4.26 -2.02 7.86
CA THR A 126 -4.23 -0.83 8.74
C THR A 126 -3.11 -0.94 9.79
N GLY A 127 -3.06 0.02 10.72
CA GLY A 127 -1.98 0.15 11.70
C GLY A 127 -1.80 -1.03 12.66
N SER A 128 -2.81 -1.89 12.86
CA SER A 128 -2.65 -3.12 13.64
C SER A 128 -1.88 -4.22 12.88
N GLY A 129 -1.73 -4.08 11.57
CA GLY A 129 -1.26 -5.13 10.67
C GLY A 129 -2.36 -6.08 10.20
N ALA A 130 -3.60 -5.93 10.70
CA ALA A 130 -4.73 -6.71 10.21
C ALA A 130 -5.05 -6.32 8.75
N ARG A 131 -5.21 -7.33 7.88
CA ARG A 131 -5.79 -7.12 6.54
C ARG A 131 -7.23 -6.67 6.68
N VAL A 132 -7.55 -5.44 6.28
CA VAL A 132 -8.92 -4.90 6.32
C VAL A 132 -9.66 -5.13 5.01
N ALA A 133 -8.94 -5.20 3.90
CA ALA A 133 -9.52 -5.43 2.59
C ALA A 133 -8.51 -6.06 1.62
N THR A 134 -8.98 -6.41 0.42
CA THR A 134 -8.16 -6.76 -0.74
C THR A 134 -8.53 -5.83 -1.89
N LEU A 135 -7.54 -5.20 -2.52
CA LEU A 135 -7.69 -4.47 -3.77
C LEU A 135 -7.47 -5.44 -4.94
N ASP A 136 -8.53 -5.74 -5.67
CA ASP A 136 -8.49 -6.54 -6.88
C ASP A 136 -8.40 -5.60 -8.10
N LEU A 137 -7.36 -5.74 -8.91
CA LEU A 137 -7.11 -4.96 -10.12
C LEU A 137 -7.29 -5.87 -11.33
N TYR A 138 -8.16 -5.47 -12.25
CA TYR A 138 -8.54 -6.22 -13.43
C TYR A 138 -8.10 -5.48 -14.69
N GLY A 139 -7.57 -6.20 -15.66
CA GLY A 139 -7.12 -5.62 -16.92
C GLY A 139 -7.24 -6.61 -18.08
N SER A 140 -7.54 -6.07 -19.25
CA SER A 140 -7.68 -6.79 -20.51
C SER A 140 -6.33 -7.09 -21.17
N ASP A 141 -5.26 -6.43 -20.75
CA ASP A 141 -3.87 -6.76 -21.11
C ASP A 141 -3.24 -7.67 -20.04
N PRO A 142 -3.11 -8.98 -20.29
CA PRO A 142 -2.52 -9.90 -19.33
C PRO A 142 -1.03 -9.63 -19.07
N ALA A 143 -0.30 -9.04 -20.03
CA ALA A 143 1.12 -8.73 -19.84
C ALA A 143 1.29 -7.57 -18.85
N ALA A 144 0.47 -6.52 -18.97
CA ALA A 144 0.46 -5.41 -18.03
C ALA A 144 0.06 -5.87 -16.61
N ILE A 145 -0.99 -6.69 -16.48
CA ILE A 145 -1.39 -7.25 -15.16
C ILE A 145 -0.33 -8.18 -14.58
N THR A 146 0.39 -8.94 -15.41
CA THR A 146 1.50 -9.79 -14.97
C THR A 146 2.65 -8.96 -14.43
N ALA A 147 3.10 -7.93 -15.16
CA ALA A 147 4.15 -7.02 -14.71
C ALA A 147 3.75 -6.31 -13.40
N LEU A 148 2.49 -5.88 -13.29
CA LEU A 148 1.96 -5.31 -12.06
C LEU A 148 2.02 -6.30 -10.89
N GLY A 149 1.66 -7.57 -11.10
CA GLY A 149 1.75 -8.62 -10.09
C GLY A 149 3.17 -8.95 -9.63
N GLU A 150 4.14 -8.91 -10.55
CA GLU A 150 5.57 -9.02 -10.22
C GLU A 150 6.03 -7.83 -9.36
N GLY A 151 5.65 -6.61 -9.75
CA GLY A 151 5.99 -5.39 -9.00
C GLY A 151 5.37 -5.37 -7.60
N ILE A 152 4.10 -5.78 -7.47
CA ILE A 152 3.41 -5.94 -6.18
C ILE A 152 4.15 -6.96 -5.31
N SER A 153 4.57 -8.09 -5.90
CA SER A 153 5.28 -9.14 -5.16
C SER A 153 6.63 -8.62 -4.65
N ALA A 154 7.38 -7.88 -5.47
CA ALA A 154 8.65 -7.24 -5.06
C ALA A 154 8.47 -6.17 -3.97
N ALA A 155 7.31 -5.51 -3.90
CA ALA A 155 7.00 -4.58 -2.81
C ALA A 155 6.83 -5.27 -1.44
N PHE A 156 6.40 -6.53 -1.41
CA PHE A 156 6.26 -7.32 -0.18
C PHE A 156 7.49 -8.17 0.14
N ASP A 157 8.26 -8.53 -0.87
CA ASP A 157 9.49 -9.30 -0.77
C ASP A 157 10.60 -8.62 -1.58
N PRO A 158 11.46 -7.81 -0.93
CA PRO A 158 12.48 -7.02 -1.62
C PRO A 158 13.60 -7.86 -2.23
N ASP A 159 13.66 -9.18 -1.95
CA ASP A 159 14.61 -10.09 -2.59
C ASP A 159 14.15 -10.52 -3.99
N LEU A 160 12.89 -10.26 -4.35
CA LEU A 160 12.37 -10.50 -5.69
C LEU A 160 12.82 -9.41 -6.67
N PRO A 161 13.04 -9.77 -7.96
CA PRO A 161 13.36 -8.79 -8.98
C PRO A 161 12.21 -7.79 -9.16
N LEU A 162 12.55 -6.52 -9.34
CA LEU A 162 11.57 -5.51 -9.74
C LEU A 162 11.04 -5.83 -11.14
N ALA A 163 9.73 -5.66 -11.31
CA ALA A 163 9.10 -5.79 -12.61
C ALA A 163 9.68 -4.76 -13.59
N GLU A 164 10.06 -5.23 -14.77
CA GLU A 164 10.42 -4.36 -15.88
C GLU A 164 9.12 -3.87 -16.55
N ASN A 165 9.07 -2.60 -16.97
CA ASN A 165 7.99 -2.02 -17.77
C ASN A 165 6.65 -1.77 -17.04
N LEU A 166 6.68 -1.42 -15.75
CA LEU A 166 5.51 -0.80 -15.13
C LEU A 166 5.22 0.56 -15.78
N ASP A 167 3.95 0.87 -15.98
CA ASP A 167 3.56 2.25 -16.27
C ASP A 167 3.67 3.13 -15.01
N ALA A 168 3.56 4.45 -15.18
CA ALA A 168 3.73 5.40 -14.08
C ALA A 168 2.75 5.19 -12.91
N GLY A 169 1.53 4.70 -13.17
CA GLY A 169 0.56 4.38 -12.11
C GLY A 169 0.89 3.06 -11.41
N GLY A 170 1.37 2.07 -12.14
CA GLY A 170 1.87 0.81 -11.59
C GLY A 170 3.08 1.06 -10.68
N GLU A 171 4.04 1.87 -11.12
CA GLU A 171 5.19 2.31 -10.29
C GLU A 171 4.72 3.04 -9.03
N GLU A 172 3.73 3.94 -9.16
CA GLU A 172 3.14 4.67 -8.05
C GLU A 172 2.53 3.73 -7.01
N LEU A 173 1.73 2.73 -7.44
CA LEU A 173 1.15 1.74 -6.53
C LEU A 173 2.24 0.92 -5.83
N VAL A 174 3.22 0.42 -6.57
CA VAL A 174 4.30 -0.43 -6.05
C VAL A 174 5.14 0.34 -5.02
N ASN A 175 5.50 1.59 -5.30
CA ASN A 175 6.20 2.45 -4.35
C ASN A 175 5.36 2.71 -3.10
N GLY A 176 4.06 2.98 -3.26
CA GLY A 176 3.13 3.15 -2.13
C GLY A 176 3.02 1.90 -1.26
N LEU A 177 2.99 0.71 -1.86
CA LEU A 177 2.95 -0.56 -1.14
C LEU A 177 4.24 -0.83 -0.38
N ALA A 178 5.40 -0.61 -1.00
CA ALA A 178 6.69 -0.78 -0.33
C ALA A 178 6.80 0.13 0.90
N GLU A 179 6.41 1.39 0.77
CA GLU A 179 6.40 2.31 1.91
C GLU A 179 5.35 1.93 2.97
N ALA A 180 4.17 1.48 2.57
CA ALA A 180 3.16 0.96 3.49
C ALA A 180 3.66 -0.25 4.28
N VAL A 181 4.46 -1.14 3.66
CA VAL A 181 5.13 -2.24 4.35
C VAL A 181 6.11 -1.70 5.40
N CYS A 182 6.95 -0.72 5.07
CA CYS A 182 7.86 -0.10 6.05
C CYS A 182 7.12 0.56 7.22
N VAL A 183 6.00 1.24 6.96
CA VAL A 183 5.12 1.80 8.00
C VAL A 183 4.62 0.68 8.92
N ARG A 184 4.12 -0.41 8.35
CA ARG A 184 3.65 -1.58 9.11
C ARG A 184 4.76 -2.19 9.95
N GLU A 185 5.94 -2.43 9.39
CA GLU A 185 7.08 -2.99 10.12
C GLU A 185 7.49 -2.11 11.31
N THR A 186 7.49 -0.79 11.12
CA THR A 186 7.76 0.17 12.20
C THR A 186 6.71 0.06 13.31
N LEU A 187 5.42 -0.04 12.95
CA LEU A 187 4.34 -0.23 13.91
C LEU A 187 4.49 -1.58 14.66
N GLN A 188 4.73 -2.68 13.95
CA GLN A 188 4.87 -4.00 14.57
C GLN A 188 6.08 -4.10 15.50
N LEU A 189 7.20 -3.45 15.14
CA LEU A 189 8.37 -3.35 16.00
C LEU A 189 8.05 -2.60 17.30
N ALA A 190 7.39 -1.44 17.20
CA ALA A 190 6.97 -0.69 18.37
C ALA A 190 6.00 -1.50 19.26
N LEU A 191 5.04 -2.21 18.67
CA LEU A 191 4.12 -3.08 19.41
C LEU A 191 4.84 -4.22 20.12
N THR A 192 5.85 -4.81 19.49
CA THR A 192 6.70 -5.84 20.10
C THR A 192 7.49 -5.30 21.28
N LEU A 193 8.06 -4.09 21.17
CA LEU A 193 8.81 -3.44 22.24
C LEU A 193 7.95 -2.99 23.43
N MET A 194 6.64 -2.79 23.22
CA MET A 194 5.74 -2.32 24.28
C MET A 194 5.33 -3.40 25.30
N GLU A 195 5.79 -4.65 25.15
CA GLU A 195 5.59 -5.82 26.03
C GLU A 195 4.16 -5.96 26.62
N GLY A 196 3.36 -6.92 26.16
CA GLY A 196 2.09 -7.27 26.82
C GLY A 196 1.11 -8.07 25.99
N ASP A 197 0.20 -8.78 26.68
CA ASP A 197 -0.87 -9.58 26.09
C ASP A 197 -1.94 -8.68 25.44
N GLY A 198 -1.80 -8.35 24.16
CA GLY A 198 -2.83 -7.71 23.33
C GLY A 198 -3.11 -6.22 23.55
N GLU A 199 -2.66 -5.64 24.67
CA GLU A 199 -2.92 -4.23 25.02
C GLU A 199 -1.97 -3.21 24.38
N ALA A 200 -0.91 -3.67 23.70
CA ALA A 200 0.09 -2.78 23.10
C ALA A 200 -0.52 -1.82 22.05
N TYR A 201 -1.43 -2.32 21.21
CA TYR A 201 -2.03 -1.52 20.13
C TYR A 201 -3.01 -0.45 20.65
N PRO A 202 -3.99 -0.76 21.53
CA PRO A 202 -4.79 0.26 22.19
C PRO A 202 -3.94 1.34 22.89
N ARG A 203 -2.87 0.94 23.59
CA ARG A 203 -1.97 1.89 24.27
C ARG A 203 -1.22 2.80 23.29
N LEU A 204 -0.74 2.26 22.17
CA LEU A 204 -0.07 3.06 21.15
C LEU A 204 -1.03 4.08 20.52
N ARG A 205 -2.28 3.66 20.24
CA ARG A 205 -3.33 4.54 19.73
C ARG A 205 -3.69 5.66 20.70
N LEU A 206 -3.89 5.34 21.98
CA LEU A 206 -4.15 6.33 23.03
C LEU A 206 -2.99 7.32 23.13
N ALA A 207 -1.75 6.84 23.13
CA ALA A 207 -0.57 7.71 23.16
C ALA A 207 -0.49 8.65 21.94
N ALA A 208 -0.82 8.16 20.75
CA ALA A 208 -0.86 8.97 19.53
C ALA A 208 -1.95 10.06 19.62
N ALA A 209 -3.15 9.69 20.08
CA ALA A 209 -4.28 10.59 20.24
C ALA A 209 -4.02 11.67 21.31
N ASP A 210 -3.51 11.29 22.49
CA ASP A 210 -3.16 12.20 23.59
C ASP A 210 -2.14 13.26 23.17
N GLN A 211 -1.28 12.92 22.21
CA GLN A 211 -0.23 13.81 21.70
C GLN A 211 -0.62 14.52 20.39
N GLY A 212 -1.77 14.20 19.80
CA GLY A 212 -2.20 14.75 18.52
C GLY A 212 -1.25 14.42 17.35
N VAL A 213 -0.61 13.25 17.37
CA VAL A 213 0.34 12.82 16.33
C VAL A 213 -0.15 11.57 15.60
N SER A 214 0.46 11.26 14.44
CA SER A 214 0.16 10.01 13.73
C SER A 214 0.61 8.78 14.50
N LEU A 215 -0.01 7.63 14.22
CA LEU A 215 0.36 6.35 14.83
C LEU A 215 1.82 5.98 14.54
N LEU A 216 2.28 6.21 13.32
CA LEU A 216 3.68 6.04 12.93
C LEU A 216 4.62 6.91 13.78
N THR A 217 4.29 8.18 13.97
CA THR A 217 5.09 9.09 14.82
C THR A 217 5.18 8.59 16.26
N ALA A 218 4.06 8.11 16.81
CA ALA A 218 4.04 7.52 18.15
C ALA A 218 4.89 6.25 18.23
N ALA A 219 4.84 5.38 17.22
CA ALA A 219 5.65 4.16 17.16
C ALA A 219 7.15 4.45 17.05
N THR A 220 7.56 5.39 16.20
CA THR A 220 8.97 5.81 16.12
C THR A 220 9.48 6.34 17.46
N ARG A 221 8.63 7.04 18.25
CA ARG A 221 8.98 7.48 19.60
C ARG A 221 9.14 6.34 20.60
N VAL A 222 8.42 5.24 20.44
CA VAL A 222 8.59 4.03 21.26
C VAL A 222 9.93 3.37 20.93
N ILE A 223 10.25 3.22 19.64
CA ILE A 223 11.49 2.58 19.17
C ILE A 223 12.74 3.36 19.59
N ALA A 224 12.65 4.70 19.65
CA ALA A 224 13.78 5.56 20.00
C ALA A 224 14.12 5.61 21.52
N ARG A 225 13.39 4.87 22.37
CA ARG A 225 13.63 4.80 23.82
C ARG A 225 14.61 3.70 24.17
#